data_AF-A0A2E3WDK0-F1
#
_entry.id   AF-A0A2E3WDK0-F1
#
_cell.length_a   1.000
_cell.length_b   1.000
_cell.length_c   1.000
_cell.angle_alpha   90.00
_cell.angle_beta   90.00
_cell.angle_gamma   90.00
#
_symmetry.space_group_name_H-M   'P 1'
#
loop_
_entity.id
_entity.type
_entity.pdbx_description
1 polymer ?
#
loop_
_entity_poly.entity_id
_entity_poly.type
_entity_poly.pdbx_seq_one_letter_code
_entity_poly.pdbx_strand_id
1 'polypeptide(L)'
;MISTMSLSFGESRCISALVLACKFLVLGEEAFLQVAEVEMGLVAPINVAWLNIRYPHELGFHMAVIGERTYGEDLLRLGISDQCVEDDQVLKVTRELGRRLADYNNEVVKKLKASLKREREVGGFL
;
A
#
# COMPACT_ATOMS: atom_id res chain seq x y z
N MET A 1 11.39 10.37 0.29
CA MET A 1 11.30 9.11 1.06
C MET A 1 10.80 8.00 0.15
N ILE A 2 11.50 6.89 0.08
CA ILE A 2 10.97 5.60 -0.38
C ILE A 2 10.60 4.91 0.92
N SER A 3 9.32 4.88 1.24
CA SER A 3 8.85 4.23 2.47
C SER A 3 8.58 2.77 2.12
N THR A 4 9.44 1.89 2.60
CA THR A 4 9.29 0.44 2.49
C THR A 4 8.86 -0.07 3.87
N MET A 5 7.80 -0.86 3.92
CA MET A 5 7.28 -1.44 5.16
C MET A 5 7.33 -2.96 5.05
N SER A 6 7.85 -3.61 6.09
CA SER A 6 7.99 -5.06 6.24
C SER A 6 7.23 -5.51 7.48
N LEU A 7 6.42 -6.57 7.38
CA LEU A 7 5.61 -7.10 8.48
C LEU A 7 5.71 -8.62 8.55
N SER A 8 5.83 -9.17 9.77
CA SER A 8 5.87 -10.61 10.06
C SER A 8 5.19 -10.89 11.40
N PHE A 9 4.33 -11.91 11.39
CA PHE A 9 3.61 -12.68 12.42
C PHE A 9 3.14 -12.07 13.76
N GLY A 10 1.89 -12.41 14.12
CA GLY A 10 1.32 -12.35 15.48
C GLY A 10 0.55 -11.06 15.78
N GLU A 11 -0.78 -11.05 15.63
CA GLU A 11 -1.67 -9.90 15.92
C GLU A 11 -1.36 -8.58 15.19
N SER A 12 -0.65 -8.63 14.05
CA SER A 12 -0.28 -7.43 13.30
C SER A 12 -1.50 -6.79 12.62
N ARG A 13 -2.26 -6.00 13.39
CA ARG A 13 -3.12 -4.93 12.85
C ARG A 13 -2.21 -3.95 12.12
N CYS A 14 -2.16 -4.06 10.79
CA CYS A 14 -1.58 -3.00 9.98
C CYS A 14 -2.39 -1.73 10.24
N ILE A 15 -1.70 -0.60 10.49
CA ILE A 15 -2.36 0.69 10.34
C ILE A 15 -2.63 0.84 8.84
N SER A 16 -3.85 0.57 8.42
CA SER A 16 -4.30 0.54 7.02
C SER A 16 -3.86 1.79 6.26
N ALA A 17 -4.05 2.96 6.87
CA ALA A 17 -3.60 4.24 6.30
C ALA A 17 -2.09 4.30 5.98
N LEU A 18 -1.23 3.68 6.79
CA LEU A 18 0.22 3.69 6.56
C LEU A 18 0.60 2.76 5.41
N VAL A 19 -0.02 1.58 5.34
CA VAL A 19 0.14 0.64 4.22
C VAL A 19 -0.25 1.33 2.90
N LEU A 20 -1.42 1.96 2.87
CA LEU A 20 -1.93 2.67 1.70
C LEU A 20 -1.05 3.90 1.32
N ALA A 21 -0.29 4.44 2.28
CA ALA A 21 0.66 5.52 2.05
C ALA A 21 2.03 5.03 1.51
N CYS A 22 2.37 3.74 1.59
CA CYS A 22 3.63 3.21 1.06
C CYS A 22 3.64 3.17 -0.47
N LYS A 23 4.78 3.48 -1.09
CA LYS A 23 4.92 3.41 -2.57
C LYS A 23 5.35 2.03 -3.06
N PHE A 24 5.97 1.26 -2.17
CA PHE A 24 6.29 -0.14 -2.39
C PHE A 24 5.89 -0.91 -1.14
N LEU A 25 5.28 -2.08 -1.33
CA LEU A 25 4.71 -2.90 -0.29
C LEU A 25 5.06 -4.38 -0.53
N VAL A 26 5.78 -4.96 0.44
CA VAL A 26 6.05 -6.40 0.51
C VAL A 26 5.27 -6.95 1.69
N LEU A 27 4.44 -7.96 1.46
CA LEU A 27 3.59 -8.56 2.48
C LEU A 27 3.95 -10.01 2.74
N GLY A 28 3.68 -10.44 3.97
CA GLY A 28 3.59 -11.85 4.33
C GLY A 28 2.30 -12.46 3.79
N GLU A 29 2.26 -13.77 3.60
CA GLU A 29 1.07 -14.51 3.19
C GLU A 29 -0.07 -14.36 4.22
N GLU A 30 0.26 -14.33 5.51
CA GLU A 30 -0.73 -14.18 6.57
C GLU A 30 -1.05 -12.71 6.92
N ALA A 31 -0.32 -11.77 6.34
CA ALA A 31 -0.60 -10.35 6.54
C ALA A 31 -1.92 -9.96 5.87
N PHE A 32 -2.69 -9.10 6.52
CA PHE A 32 -3.97 -8.63 5.99
C PHE A 32 -4.13 -7.11 6.09
N LEU A 33 -4.97 -6.57 5.21
CA LEU A 33 -5.47 -5.20 5.23
C LEU A 33 -6.98 -5.23 5.48
N GLN A 34 -7.45 -4.36 6.37
CA GLN A 34 -8.87 -4.25 6.71
C GLN A 34 -9.25 -2.78 6.92
N VAL A 35 -10.42 -2.38 6.43
CA VAL A 35 -11.07 -1.09 6.73
C VAL A 35 -12.29 -1.38 7.61
N ALA A 36 -12.06 -1.55 8.90
CA ALA A 36 -13.06 -2.09 9.83
C ALA A 36 -14.05 -1.03 10.36
N GLU A 37 -13.88 0.26 10.02
CA GLU A 37 -14.72 1.33 10.57
C GLU A 37 -16.21 1.13 10.27
N VAL A 38 -16.55 0.55 9.11
CA VAL A 38 -17.95 0.27 8.74
C VAL A 38 -18.61 -0.73 9.70
N GLU A 39 -17.88 -1.75 10.16
CA GLU A 39 -18.37 -2.71 11.17
C GLU A 39 -18.63 -2.03 12.53
N MET A 40 -17.92 -0.94 12.80
CA MET A 40 -18.06 -0.13 14.03
C MET A 40 -19.12 0.96 13.91
N GLY A 41 -19.79 1.08 12.76
CA GLY A 41 -20.72 2.19 12.48
C GLY A 41 -20.03 3.55 12.31
N LEU A 42 -18.73 3.54 12.00
CA LEU A 42 -17.90 4.72 11.80
C LEU A 42 -17.58 4.92 10.31
N VAL A 43 -17.29 6.17 9.94
CA VAL A 43 -16.71 6.49 8.64
C VAL A 43 -15.20 6.32 8.74
N ALA A 44 -14.55 5.86 7.65
CA ALA A 44 -13.10 5.70 7.54
C ALA A 44 -12.44 6.84 6.72
N PRO A 45 -12.52 8.12 7.12
CA PRO A 45 -12.16 9.24 6.25
C PRO A 45 -10.70 9.18 5.77
N ILE A 46 -9.77 8.72 6.62
CA ILE A 46 -8.36 8.61 6.28
C ILE A 46 -8.10 7.45 5.32
N ASN A 47 -8.69 6.27 5.57
CA ASN A 47 -8.49 5.10 4.71
C ASN A 47 -9.11 5.34 3.33
N VAL A 48 -10.33 5.89 3.29
CA VAL A 48 -11.02 6.26 2.05
C VAL A 48 -10.24 7.30 1.26
N ALA A 49 -9.69 8.32 1.92
CA ALA A 49 -8.85 9.31 1.25
C ALA A 49 -7.63 8.65 0.58
N TRP A 50 -6.92 7.77 1.28
CA TRP A 50 -5.77 7.06 0.70
C TRP A 50 -6.17 6.09 -0.42
N LEU A 51 -7.27 5.35 -0.25
CA LEU A 51 -7.80 4.44 -1.27
C LEU A 51 -8.12 5.19 -2.56
N ASN A 52 -8.88 6.30 -2.46
CA ASN A 52 -9.22 7.15 -3.61
C ASN A 52 -8.00 7.80 -4.26
N ILE A 53 -6.97 8.13 -3.47
CA ILE A 53 -5.73 8.67 -4.02
C ILE A 53 -4.94 7.61 -4.78
N ARG A 54 -5.08 6.31 -4.48
CA ARG A 54 -4.12 5.28 -4.91
C ARG A 54 -4.68 4.28 -5.89
N TYR A 55 -5.97 3.98 -5.79
CA TYR A 55 -6.62 2.86 -6.45
C TYR A 55 -7.87 3.32 -7.20
N PRO A 56 -8.39 2.51 -8.13
CA PRO A 56 -9.68 2.75 -8.75
C PRO A 56 -10.78 2.93 -7.70
N HIS A 57 -11.73 3.81 -7.98
CA HIS A 57 -12.80 4.16 -7.06
C HIS A 57 -13.60 2.94 -6.61
N GLU A 58 -13.87 2.00 -7.53
CA GLU A 58 -14.63 0.78 -7.27
C GLU A 58 -13.94 -0.11 -6.23
N LEU A 59 -12.61 -0.25 -6.32
CA LEU A 59 -11.82 -1.01 -5.36
C LEU A 59 -11.82 -0.34 -4.00
N GLY A 60 -11.61 0.98 -3.96
CA GLY A 60 -11.66 1.76 -2.71
C GLY A 60 -13.02 1.66 -2.02
N PHE A 61 -14.10 1.79 -2.78
CA PHE A 61 -15.47 1.64 -2.26
C PHE A 61 -15.73 0.22 -1.74
N HIS A 62 -15.37 -0.80 -2.52
CA HIS A 62 -15.54 -2.20 -2.11
C HIS A 62 -14.84 -2.49 -0.78
N MET A 63 -13.56 -2.13 -0.65
CA MET A 63 -12.81 -2.38 0.58
C MET A 63 -13.37 -1.62 1.79
N ALA A 64 -13.81 -0.38 1.59
CA ALA A 64 -14.35 0.45 2.68
C ALA A 64 -15.75 0.02 3.15
N VAL A 65 -16.57 -0.56 2.26
CA VAL A 65 -17.95 -0.96 2.56
C VAL A 65 -18.05 -2.40 3.01
N ILE A 66 -17.29 -3.31 2.40
CA ILE A 66 -17.27 -4.72 2.81
C ILE A 66 -16.59 -4.87 4.16
N GLY A 67 -15.50 -4.15 4.40
CA GLY A 67 -14.83 -4.12 5.70
C GLY A 67 -14.15 -5.43 6.13
N GLU A 68 -14.14 -6.44 5.26
CA GLU A 68 -13.49 -7.73 5.49
C GLU A 68 -11.96 -7.65 5.39
N ARG A 69 -11.29 -8.69 5.89
CA ARG A 69 -9.84 -8.84 5.77
C ARG A 69 -9.47 -9.32 4.38
N THR A 70 -8.56 -8.61 3.72
CA THR A 70 -7.93 -9.06 2.49
C THR A 70 -6.49 -9.47 2.78
N TYR A 71 -6.10 -10.70 2.41
CA TYR A 71 -4.82 -11.32 2.76
C TYR A 71 -3.77 -11.18 1.64
N GLY A 72 -2.52 -11.56 1.93
CA GLY A 72 -1.33 -11.25 1.11
C GLY A 72 -1.48 -11.54 -0.39
N GLU A 73 -1.92 -12.75 -0.77
CA GLU A 73 -2.08 -13.11 -2.19
C GLU A 73 -3.18 -12.29 -2.88
N ASP A 74 -4.30 -12.05 -2.20
CA ASP A 74 -5.39 -11.24 -2.75
C ASP A 74 -4.97 -9.78 -2.90
N LEU A 75 -4.22 -9.25 -1.93
CA LEU A 75 -3.65 -7.90 -2.00
C LEU A 75 -2.67 -7.75 -3.17
N LEU A 76 -1.92 -8.81 -3.51
CA LEU A 76 -1.06 -8.83 -4.69
C LEU A 76 -1.89 -8.84 -5.98
N ARG A 77 -2.92 -9.69 -6.04
CA ARG A 77 -3.83 -9.78 -7.20
C ARG A 77 -4.58 -8.47 -7.47
N LEU A 78 -4.95 -7.75 -6.41
CA LEU A 78 -5.61 -6.44 -6.49
C LEU A 78 -4.64 -5.31 -6.83
N GLY A 79 -3.32 -5.57 -6.90
CA GLY A 79 -2.30 -4.56 -7.15
C GLY A 79 -2.08 -3.60 -5.98
N ILE A 80 -2.48 -3.99 -4.77
CA ILE A 80 -2.26 -3.22 -3.53
C ILE A 80 -0.85 -3.46 -3.00
N SER A 81 -0.34 -4.69 -3.10
CA SER A 81 1.06 -5.03 -2.81
C SER A 81 1.87 -5.27 -4.09
N ASP A 82 3.18 -5.08 -4.00
CA ASP A 82 4.12 -5.39 -5.08
C ASP A 82 4.59 -6.84 -5.03
N GLN A 83 4.67 -7.41 -3.82
CA GLN A 83 5.11 -8.77 -3.55
C GLN A 83 4.36 -9.36 -2.36
N CYS A 84 4.04 -10.65 -2.46
CA CYS A 84 3.59 -11.51 -1.36
C CYS A 84 4.61 -12.64 -1.24
N VAL A 85 5.13 -12.84 -0.04
CA VAL A 85 6.17 -13.85 0.26
C VAL A 85 5.87 -14.50 1.60
N GLU A 86 6.46 -15.66 1.85
CA GLU A 86 6.47 -16.29 3.18
C GLU A 86 6.81 -15.28 4.29
N ASP A 87 6.09 -15.38 5.41
CA ASP A 87 6.12 -14.41 6.50
C ASP A 87 7.53 -14.17 7.08
N ASP A 88 8.39 -15.18 7.08
CA ASP A 88 9.77 -15.08 7.56
C ASP A 88 10.73 -14.44 6.53
N GLN A 89 10.32 -14.34 5.26
CA GLN A 89 11.11 -13.74 4.18
C GLN A 89 10.85 -12.25 4.01
N VAL A 90 9.75 -11.72 4.53
CA VAL A 90 9.30 -10.32 4.30
C VAL A 90 10.40 -9.31 4.60
N LEU A 91 11.11 -9.44 5.72
CA LEU A 91 12.21 -8.55 6.10
C LEU A 91 13.39 -8.61 5.14
N LYS A 92 13.77 -9.82 4.70
CA LYS A 92 14.87 -10.04 3.77
C LYS A 92 14.56 -9.39 2.42
N VAL A 93 13.41 -9.72 1.86
CA VAL A 93 12.95 -9.22 0.55
C VAL A 93 12.78 -7.70 0.59
N THR A 94 12.24 -7.15 1.67
CA THR A 94 12.10 -5.70 1.87
C THR A 94 13.45 -4.99 1.88
N ARG A 95 14.47 -5.56 2.56
CA ARG A 95 15.83 -5.00 2.59
C ARG A 95 16.51 -5.06 1.24
N GLU A 96 16.34 -6.16 0.52
CA GLU A 96 16.88 -6.31 -0.84
C GLU A 96 16.26 -5.29 -1.80
N LEU A 97 14.94 -5.08 -1.72
CA LEU A 97 14.24 -4.04 -2.46
C LEU A 97 14.76 -2.65 -2.07
N GLY A 98 14.90 -2.37 -0.77
CA GLY A 98 15.43 -1.11 -0.27
C GLY A 98 16.84 -0.82 -0.80
N ARG A 99 17.74 -1.81 -0.78
CA ARG A 99 19.10 -1.71 -1.34
C ARG A 99 19.07 -1.41 -2.83
N ARG A 100 18.29 -2.18 -3.60
CA ARG A 100 18.13 -1.95 -5.05
C ARG A 100 17.66 -0.53 -5.37
N LEU A 101 16.71 -0.02 -4.58
CA LEU A 101 16.20 1.35 -4.75
C LEU A 101 17.23 2.41 -4.36
N ALA A 102 18.10 2.13 -3.39
CA ALA A 102 19.18 3.01 -2.96
C ALA A 102 20.33 3.09 -3.99
N ASP A 103 20.51 2.04 -4.80
CA ASP A 103 21.53 2.00 -5.86
C ASP A 103 21.17 2.90 -7.06
N TYR A 104 19.93 3.38 -7.15
CA TYR A 104 19.51 4.27 -8.24
C TYR A 104 20.08 5.68 -8.10
N ASN A 105 20.31 6.33 -9.26
CA ASN A 105 20.71 7.73 -9.28
C ASN A 105 19.61 8.61 -8.66
N ASN A 106 19.93 9.24 -7.52
CA ASN A 106 19.00 10.03 -6.75
C ASN A 106 18.36 11.20 -7.54
N GLU A 107 19.12 11.85 -8.43
CA GLU A 107 18.59 12.96 -9.22
C GLU A 107 17.59 12.49 -10.28
N VAL A 108 17.83 11.32 -10.88
CA VAL A 108 16.87 10.68 -11.78
C VAL A 108 15.58 10.32 -11.02
N VAL A 109 15.71 9.70 -9.85
CA VAL A 109 14.55 9.32 -9.01
C VAL A 109 13.75 10.55 -8.56
N LYS A 110 14.40 11.65 -8.21
CA LYS A 110 13.73 12.92 -7.87
C LYS A 110 12.95 13.48 -9.07
N LYS A 111 13.55 13.51 -10.27
CA LYS A 111 12.89 13.97 -11.50
C LYS A 111 11.67 13.12 -11.84
N LEU A 112 11.77 11.80 -11.73
CA LEU A 112 10.65 10.87 -11.94
C LEU A 112 9.51 11.15 -10.97
N LYS A 113 9.80 11.30 -9.66
CA LYS A 113 8.78 11.64 -8.65
C LYS A 113 8.09 12.97 -8.95
N ALA A 114 8.85 13.98 -9.40
CA ALA A 114 8.31 15.28 -9.77
C ALA A 114 7.39 15.20 -11.01
N SER A 115 7.73 14.38 -12.01
CA SER A 115 6.89 14.20 -13.20
C SER A 115 5.55 13.57 -12.86
N LEU A 116 5.56 12.48 -12.10
CA LEU A 116 4.34 11.79 -11.67
C LEU A 116 3.40 12.69 -10.86
N LYS A 117 3.97 13.58 -10.02
CA LYS A 117 3.16 14.54 -9.26
C LYS A 117 2.46 15.54 -10.19
N ARG A 118 3.18 16.09 -11.17
CA ARG A 118 2.61 17.04 -12.14
C ARG A 118 1.52 16.41 -13.00
N GLU A 119 1.73 15.20 -13.48
CA GLU A 119 0.72 14.49 -14.28
C GLU A 119 -0.59 14.28 -13.51
N ARG A 120 -0.52 13.95 -12.23
CA ARG A 120 -1.70 13.85 -11.37
C ARG A 120 -2.41 15.18 -11.15
N GLU A 121 -1.67 16.27 -11.01
CA GLU A 121 -2.26 17.62 -10.87
C GLU A 121 -2.98 18.05 -12.15
N VAL A 122 -2.45 17.68 -13.32
CA VAL A 122 -3.08 17.98 -14.63
C VAL A 122 -4.28 17.07 -14.90
N GLY A 123 -4.19 15.78 -14.53
CA GLY A 123 -5.29 14.81 -14.71
C GLY A 123 -6.47 15.03 -13.76
N GLY A 124 -6.32 15.79 -12.68
CA GLY A 124 -7.42 16.17 -11.77
C GLY A 124 -8.29 17.34 -12.26
N PHE A 125 -8.01 17.87 -13.47
CA PHE A 125 -8.76 18.96 -14.12
C PHE A 125 -9.67 18.48 -15.27
N LEU A 126 -9.68 17.17 -15.55
CA LEU A 126 -10.58 16.51 -16.50
C LEU A 126 -11.54 15.58 -15.73
#